data_AF-A0A519BXU7-F1
#
_entry.id   AF-A0A519BXU7-F1
#
_cell.length_a   1.000
_cell.length_b   1.000
_cell.length_c   1.000
_cell.angle_alpha   90.00
_cell.angle_beta   90.00
_cell.angle_gamma   90.00
#
_symmetry.space_group_name_H-M   'P 1'
#
loop_
_entity.id
_entity.type
_entity.pdbx_description
1 polymer ?
#
loop_
_entity_poly.entity_id
_entity_poly.type
_entity_poly.pdbx_seq_one_letter_code
_entity_poly.pdbx_strand_id
1 'polypeptide(L)'
;MWAKATSGSVKDVQFRATLVVPGAGFLQSETETRTVNDNASHFSTSFSLDGEYQIDRGQTIRVDLEYSGGDDWQPFGGSSDQIVVLTSSLNHSAGISLELDHFRTEFPRIEVDHARGVVEVEARLLSAFGSEDLQSETWGLEVRGTSSGTHVTVAGGALEDSNGESLRVKWEWTYNEDEAPSDTYYLTVSCGDIQGNEWESSGDERLYLVVHQSDIDNYVGWEDVSINGATNSTTVTTGKPFAIAITIRTAGDSAIGYNPVPVVVYYSHNNGPLVLAHDTFTFVTPGESSVVSFAMAFDSPGSYTLRIVLDEDDYALETDETNNMVEYSLTVADEDSGLVSGDWFESLQDLDTMTLGIGGVAVLVILGVVMALRRSSRGEDMEWDDDDEF
;
A
#
# COMPACT_ATOMS: atom_id res chain seq x y z
N MET A 1 3.76 -30.15 37.96
CA MET A 1 4.07 -28.71 37.89
C MET A 1 4.96 -28.35 39.06
N TRP A 2 5.96 -27.49 38.87
CA TRP A 2 6.73 -26.95 39.99
C TRP A 2 6.44 -25.46 40.12
N ALA A 3 6.19 -25.03 41.36
CA ALA A 3 5.78 -23.68 41.69
C ALA A 3 6.74 -23.10 42.74
N LYS A 4 7.28 -21.90 42.51
CA LYS A 4 8.21 -21.26 43.45
C LYS A 4 7.73 -19.84 43.75
N ALA A 5 7.70 -19.47 45.02
CA ALA A 5 7.44 -18.10 45.42
C ALA A 5 8.65 -17.23 45.08
N THR A 6 8.42 -16.10 44.44
CA THR A 6 9.52 -15.18 44.08
C THR A 6 9.85 -14.23 45.23
N SER A 7 8.89 -13.97 46.12
CA SER A 7 9.05 -13.27 47.38
C SER A 7 8.13 -13.86 48.44
N GLY A 8 8.57 -13.89 49.70
CA GLY A 8 7.74 -14.31 50.83
C GLY A 8 7.24 -15.75 50.76
N SER A 9 5.97 -15.93 51.13
CA SER A 9 5.26 -17.21 51.09
C SER A 9 3.83 -16.98 50.64
N VAL A 10 3.41 -17.64 49.57
CA VAL A 10 2.05 -17.55 49.04
C VAL A 10 1.21 -18.62 49.70
N LYS A 11 0.12 -18.25 50.38
CA LYS A 11 -0.80 -19.21 51.00
C LYS A 11 -1.88 -19.66 50.03
N ASP A 12 -2.47 -20.80 50.36
CA ASP A 12 -3.63 -21.37 49.69
C ASP A 12 -3.48 -21.52 48.17
N VAL A 13 -2.27 -21.86 47.75
CA VAL A 13 -1.95 -22.09 46.35
C VAL A 13 -2.59 -23.36 45.86
N GLN A 14 -3.45 -23.27 44.86
CA GLN A 14 -4.07 -24.40 44.19
C GLN A 14 -4.03 -24.14 42.69
N PHE A 15 -3.65 -25.14 41.90
CA PHE A 15 -3.72 -25.07 40.45
C PHE A 15 -4.97 -25.78 39.96
N ARG A 16 -5.67 -25.17 38.99
CA ARG A 16 -6.68 -25.83 38.19
C ARG A 16 -6.15 -26.01 36.78
N ALA A 17 -6.10 -27.25 36.32
CA ALA A 17 -5.74 -27.57 34.96
C ALA A 17 -6.99 -27.97 34.17
N THR A 18 -7.20 -27.33 33.02
CA THR A 18 -8.29 -27.63 32.09
C THR A 18 -7.71 -28.26 30.83
N LEU A 19 -8.00 -29.54 30.61
CA LEU A 19 -7.63 -30.30 29.42
C LEU A 19 -8.72 -30.15 28.35
N VAL A 20 -8.41 -29.49 27.24
CA VAL A 20 -9.34 -29.37 26.09
C VAL A 20 -9.03 -30.48 25.09
N VAL A 21 -10.02 -31.36 24.88
CA VAL A 21 -9.92 -32.51 23.98
C VAL A 21 -10.71 -32.21 22.70
N PRO A 22 -10.05 -32.19 21.52
CA PRO A 22 -10.71 -31.92 20.24
C PRO A 22 -11.90 -32.86 20.01
N GLY A 23 -13.10 -32.30 19.83
CA GLY A 23 -14.32 -33.05 19.55
C GLY A 23 -15.00 -33.73 20.74
N ALA A 24 -14.40 -33.74 21.93
CA ALA A 24 -14.96 -34.35 23.15
C ALA A 24 -15.27 -33.35 24.28
N GLY A 25 -14.78 -32.11 24.19
CA GLY A 25 -15.04 -31.05 25.17
C GLY A 25 -13.84 -30.78 26.08
N PHE A 26 -14.07 -30.58 27.38
CA PHE A 26 -13.00 -30.31 28.34
C PHE A 26 -13.11 -31.16 29.61
N LEU A 27 -11.97 -31.45 30.22
CA LEU A 27 -11.83 -32.08 31.54
C LEU A 27 -11.11 -31.11 32.46
N GLN A 28 -11.57 -30.98 33.70
CA GLN A 28 -10.93 -30.16 34.72
C GLN A 28 -10.40 -31.01 35.85
N SER A 29 -9.23 -30.65 36.36
CA SER A 29 -8.64 -31.29 37.52
C SER A 29 -7.88 -30.26 38.33
N GLU A 30 -8.06 -30.30 39.64
CA GLU A 30 -7.42 -29.39 40.57
C GLU A 30 -6.30 -30.10 41.33
N THR A 31 -5.30 -29.35 41.76
CA THR A 31 -4.29 -29.86 42.68
C THR A 31 -4.79 -29.76 44.11
N GLU A 32 -4.02 -30.34 45.02
CA GLU A 32 -4.11 -29.97 46.43
C GLU A 32 -3.69 -28.50 46.66
N THR A 33 -4.25 -27.90 47.71
CA THR A 33 -3.91 -26.56 48.18
C THR A 33 -2.66 -26.60 49.05
N ARG A 34 -1.69 -25.70 48.84
CA ARG A 34 -0.42 -25.64 49.59
C ARG A 34 0.07 -24.22 49.79
N THR A 35 0.90 -24.00 50.80
CA THR A 35 1.72 -22.79 50.90
C THR A 35 2.97 -22.98 50.04
N VAL A 36 3.24 -22.04 49.13
CA VAL A 36 4.44 -22.03 48.28
C VAL A 36 5.42 -21.01 48.84
N ASN A 37 6.67 -21.42 49.03
CA ASN A 37 7.76 -20.57 49.52
C ASN A 37 8.80 -20.35 48.42
N ASP A 38 9.91 -19.71 48.76
CA ASP A 38 11.10 -19.53 47.92
C ASP A 38 11.80 -20.84 47.48
N ASN A 39 11.34 -22.00 47.97
CA ASN A 39 11.71 -23.31 47.47
C ASN A 39 10.63 -23.87 46.54
N ALA A 40 11.06 -24.42 45.39
CA ALA A 40 10.17 -25.01 44.41
C ALA A 40 9.34 -26.14 45.03
N SER A 41 8.02 -25.98 45.01
CA SER A 41 7.02 -26.91 45.51
C SER A 41 6.41 -27.67 44.34
N HIS A 42 6.35 -28.99 44.45
CA HIS A 42 5.75 -29.83 43.41
C HIS A 42 4.24 -29.93 43.60
N PHE A 43 3.50 -29.79 42.51
CA PHE A 43 2.06 -29.99 42.40
C PHE A 43 1.77 -31.03 41.32
N SER A 44 0.84 -31.93 41.62
CA SER A 44 0.40 -32.96 40.69
C SER A 44 -1.11 -32.98 40.61
N THR A 45 -1.60 -33.13 39.39
CA THR A 45 -2.98 -33.49 39.10
C THR A 45 -2.99 -34.47 37.92
N SER A 46 -4.12 -35.12 37.68
CA SER A 46 -4.27 -36.08 36.59
C SER A 46 -5.67 -36.03 35.99
N PHE A 47 -5.76 -36.47 34.74
CA PHE A 47 -6.99 -36.63 33.98
C PHE A 47 -7.13 -38.11 33.59
N SER A 48 -8.36 -38.62 33.57
CA SER A 48 -8.65 -39.93 32.99
C SER A 48 -9.24 -39.72 31.61
N LEU A 49 -8.54 -40.19 30.59
CA LEU A 49 -9.04 -40.25 29.22
C LEU A 49 -9.71 -41.61 29.05
N ASP A 50 -11.04 -41.62 28.95
CA ASP A 50 -11.83 -42.83 28.78
C ASP A 50 -12.40 -42.93 27.35
N GLY A 51 -13.46 -43.72 27.15
CA GLY A 51 -14.06 -43.90 25.84
C GLY A 51 -14.65 -42.61 25.23
N GLU A 52 -14.98 -41.61 26.05
CA GLU A 52 -15.58 -40.35 25.62
C GLU A 52 -14.51 -39.30 25.25
N TYR A 53 -13.36 -39.34 25.91
CA TYR A 53 -12.24 -38.43 25.70
C TYR A 53 -11.07 -39.12 24.96
N GLN A 54 -11.32 -39.60 23.75
CA GLN A 54 -10.30 -40.17 22.86
C GLN A 54 -9.46 -39.04 22.24
N ILE A 55 -8.15 -39.22 22.14
CA ILE A 55 -7.26 -38.34 21.38
C ILE A 55 -6.72 -39.12 20.19
N ASP A 56 -7.02 -38.64 18.99
CA ASP A 56 -6.52 -39.25 17.77
C ASP A 56 -5.04 -38.91 17.53
N ARG A 57 -4.38 -39.79 16.78
CA ARG A 57 -2.98 -39.59 16.42
C ARG A 57 -2.81 -38.31 15.59
N GLY A 58 -1.93 -37.43 16.05
CA GLY A 58 -1.64 -36.16 15.38
C GLY A 58 -2.54 -35.00 15.79
N GLN A 59 -3.43 -35.19 16.76
CA GLN A 59 -4.16 -34.08 17.37
C GLN A 59 -3.31 -33.38 18.44
N THR A 60 -3.41 -32.06 18.49
CA THR A 60 -2.86 -31.23 19.55
C THR A 60 -3.83 -31.21 20.73
N ILE A 61 -3.30 -31.38 21.93
CA ILE A 61 -4.04 -31.28 23.17
C ILE A 61 -3.68 -29.95 23.83
N ARG A 62 -4.68 -29.16 24.19
CA ARG A 62 -4.48 -27.91 24.93
C ARG A 62 -4.71 -28.14 26.43
N VAL A 63 -3.81 -27.63 27.27
CA VAL A 63 -3.97 -27.60 28.72
C VAL A 63 -3.89 -26.17 29.20
N ASP A 64 -5.03 -25.62 29.61
CA ASP A 64 -5.07 -24.32 30.28
C ASP A 64 -4.75 -24.50 31.76
N LEU A 65 -3.94 -23.60 32.32
CA LEU A 65 -3.48 -23.69 33.68
C LEU A 65 -3.80 -22.40 34.46
N GLU A 66 -4.72 -22.51 35.39
CA GLU A 66 -5.10 -21.45 36.33
C GLU A 66 -4.48 -21.75 37.71
N TYR A 67 -4.21 -20.72 38.51
CA TYR A 67 -3.96 -20.93 39.95
C TYR A 67 -4.68 -19.89 40.81
N SER A 68 -5.07 -20.31 42.00
CA SER A 68 -5.48 -19.43 43.09
C SER A 68 -4.38 -19.42 44.14
N GLY A 69 -4.13 -18.29 44.79
CA GLY A 69 -3.17 -18.18 45.90
C GLY A 69 -2.92 -16.72 46.27
N GLY A 70 -2.65 -16.47 47.55
CA GLY A 70 -2.52 -15.12 48.13
C GLY A 70 -3.66 -14.82 49.12
N ASP A 71 -3.38 -13.97 50.11
CA ASP A 71 -4.42 -13.50 51.05
C ASP A 71 -5.48 -12.69 50.27
N ASP A 72 -6.76 -12.80 50.66
CA ASP A 72 -7.93 -12.18 50.04
C ASP A 72 -7.64 -10.79 49.42
N TRP A 73 -8.00 -10.64 48.14
CA TRP A 73 -7.99 -9.39 47.37
C TRP A 73 -8.28 -8.16 48.25
N GLN A 74 -7.32 -7.24 48.35
CA GLN A 74 -7.53 -5.91 48.93
C GLN A 74 -7.61 -4.86 47.81
N PRO A 75 -8.54 -3.89 47.88
CA PRO A 75 -8.82 -2.97 46.76
C PRO A 75 -7.69 -1.97 46.47
N PHE A 76 -6.68 -1.89 47.34
CA PHE A 76 -5.52 -1.01 47.19
C PHE A 76 -4.29 -1.68 47.83
N GLY A 77 -3.35 -2.13 46.99
CA GLY A 77 -2.10 -2.77 47.42
C GLY A 77 -2.13 -4.28 47.19
N GLY A 78 -1.88 -4.70 45.94
CA GLY A 78 -1.80 -6.10 45.55
C GLY A 78 -0.69 -6.84 46.31
N SER A 79 -0.96 -8.08 46.70
CA SER A 79 0.07 -9.00 47.20
C SER A 79 1.10 -9.23 46.08
N SER A 80 2.39 -9.11 46.44
CA SER A 80 3.55 -9.37 45.57
C SER A 80 4.03 -10.82 45.64
N ASP A 81 3.20 -11.73 46.16
CA ASP A 81 3.55 -13.13 46.36
C ASP A 81 3.32 -13.87 45.03
N GLN A 82 4.38 -13.98 44.21
CA GLN A 82 4.30 -14.54 42.84
C GLN A 82 4.56 -16.04 42.83
N ILE A 83 4.06 -16.77 41.84
CA ILE A 83 4.39 -18.19 41.63
C ILE A 83 4.85 -18.43 40.20
N VAL A 84 6.12 -18.83 40.04
CA VAL A 84 6.64 -19.26 38.73
C VAL A 84 6.31 -20.74 38.53
N VAL A 85 5.56 -21.06 37.49
CA VAL A 85 5.26 -22.44 37.09
C VAL A 85 6.29 -22.92 36.07
N LEU A 86 7.15 -23.85 36.47
CA LEU A 86 8.04 -24.55 35.55
C LEU A 86 7.36 -25.84 35.09
N THR A 87 7.24 -25.99 33.77
CA THR A 87 6.70 -27.18 33.13
C THR A 87 7.79 -27.83 32.29
N SER A 88 7.80 -29.15 32.22
CA SER A 88 8.59 -29.90 31.24
C SER A 88 7.73 -31.03 30.72
N SER A 89 7.66 -31.16 29.39
CA SER A 89 6.99 -32.26 28.73
C SER A 89 8.04 -33.17 28.08
N LEU A 90 7.79 -34.48 28.15
CA LEU A 90 8.48 -35.46 27.33
C LEU A 90 7.51 -35.83 26.20
N ASN A 91 7.98 -35.80 24.95
CA ASN A 91 7.18 -36.27 23.81
C ASN A 91 6.61 -37.66 24.13
N HIS A 92 5.28 -37.75 24.17
CA HIS A 92 4.61 -39.02 24.39
C HIS A 92 4.92 -39.95 23.20
N SER A 93 5.13 -41.24 23.45
CA SER A 93 5.47 -42.21 22.39
C SER A 93 4.42 -42.34 21.27
N ALA A 94 3.20 -41.84 21.51
CA ALA A 94 2.13 -41.73 20.51
C ALA A 94 2.21 -40.46 19.63
N GLY A 95 3.16 -39.56 19.87
CA GLY A 95 3.29 -38.28 19.16
C GLY A 95 2.34 -37.20 19.66
N ILE A 96 2.04 -37.18 20.96
CA ILE A 96 1.23 -36.13 21.60
C ILE A 96 2.16 -35.01 22.05
N SER A 97 1.90 -33.80 21.57
CA SER A 97 2.55 -32.55 21.99
C SER A 97 1.72 -31.85 23.06
N LEU A 98 2.37 -31.29 24.08
CA LEU A 98 1.76 -30.55 25.18
C LEU A 98 2.31 -29.13 25.19
N GLU A 99 1.41 -28.15 25.16
CA GLU A 99 1.69 -26.71 25.19
C GLU A 99 1.03 -26.11 26.44
N LEU A 100 1.76 -25.26 27.17
CA LEU A 100 1.40 -24.73 28.48
C LEU A 100 1.83 -23.25 28.50
N ASP A 101 0.90 -22.35 28.18
CA ASP A 101 1.23 -20.94 27.97
C ASP A 101 0.54 -20.03 29.00
N HIS A 102 1.34 -19.14 29.58
CA HIS A 102 0.86 -18.06 30.46
C HIS A 102 0.22 -16.93 29.65
N PHE A 103 0.72 -16.72 28.44
CA PHE A 103 0.33 -15.67 27.52
C PHE A 103 0.17 -16.26 26.12
N ARG A 104 -0.90 -15.87 25.43
CA ARG A 104 -1.19 -16.32 24.06
C ARG A 104 -1.74 -15.19 23.22
N THR A 105 -1.36 -15.21 21.95
CA THR A 105 -1.86 -14.29 20.93
C THR A 105 -2.63 -15.05 19.87
N GLU A 106 -3.78 -14.50 19.45
CA GLU A 106 -4.52 -14.92 18.26
C GLU A 106 -4.57 -13.75 17.29
N PHE A 107 -4.50 -13.98 15.97
CA PHE A 107 -4.49 -12.91 14.96
C PHE A 107 -5.81 -12.91 14.16
N PRO A 108 -6.91 -12.36 14.70
CA PRO A 108 -8.21 -12.39 14.04
C PRO A 108 -8.24 -11.60 12.72
N ARG A 109 -7.35 -10.64 12.51
CA ARG A 109 -7.27 -9.85 11.27
C ARG A 109 -5.83 -9.41 11.00
N ILE A 110 -5.37 -9.72 9.79
CA ILE A 110 -4.15 -9.17 9.20
C ILE A 110 -4.57 -8.66 7.83
N GLU A 111 -4.39 -7.37 7.57
CA GLU A 111 -4.81 -6.72 6.33
C GLU A 111 -3.68 -5.89 5.75
N VAL A 112 -3.46 -6.05 4.45
CA VAL A 112 -2.44 -5.30 3.72
C VAL A 112 -3.13 -4.19 2.96
N ASP A 113 -2.73 -2.95 3.24
CA ASP A 113 -3.15 -1.77 2.50
C ASP A 113 -1.99 -1.33 1.60
N HIS A 114 -2.03 -1.80 0.36
CA HIS A 114 -1.00 -1.51 -0.63
C HIS A 114 -0.97 -0.03 -1.04
N ALA A 115 -2.08 0.69 -0.96
CA ALA A 115 -2.15 2.11 -1.31
C ALA A 115 -1.41 2.97 -0.27
N ARG A 116 -1.47 2.59 1.00
CA ARG A 116 -0.75 3.26 2.09
C ARG A 116 0.63 2.65 2.40
N GLY A 117 0.94 1.48 1.85
CA GLY A 117 2.19 0.78 2.16
C GLY A 117 2.26 0.28 3.60
N VAL A 118 1.11 -0.11 4.17
CA VAL A 118 1.00 -0.56 5.56
C VAL A 118 0.36 -1.93 5.70
N VAL A 119 0.73 -2.66 6.76
CA VAL A 119 0.01 -3.84 7.23
C VAL A 119 -0.66 -3.51 8.56
N GLU A 120 -1.97 -3.64 8.60
CA GLU A 120 -2.75 -3.55 9.82
C GLU A 120 -2.85 -4.93 10.47
N VAL A 121 -2.36 -5.06 11.70
CA VAL A 121 -2.39 -6.30 12.47
C VAL A 121 -3.26 -6.09 13.69
N GLU A 122 -4.35 -6.83 13.77
CA GLU A 122 -5.18 -6.93 14.97
C GLU A 122 -4.90 -8.25 15.66
N ALA A 123 -4.51 -8.19 16.92
CA ALA A 123 -4.28 -9.35 17.75
C ALA A 123 -5.20 -9.37 18.98
N ARG A 124 -5.63 -10.57 19.36
CA ARG A 124 -6.33 -10.84 20.61
C ARG A 124 -5.33 -11.45 21.59
N LEU A 125 -5.10 -10.74 22.68
CA LEU A 125 -4.15 -11.10 23.73
C LEU A 125 -4.89 -11.77 24.88
N LEU A 126 -4.42 -12.94 25.29
CA LEU A 126 -4.98 -13.71 26.40
C LEU A 126 -3.90 -14.01 27.44
N SER A 127 -4.20 -13.71 28.70
CA SER A 127 -3.44 -14.21 29.85
C SER A 127 -4.27 -15.24 30.60
N ALA A 128 -3.61 -16.25 31.16
CA ALA A 128 -4.24 -17.20 32.07
C ALA A 128 -4.85 -16.53 33.32
N PHE A 129 -4.46 -15.28 33.64
CA PHE A 129 -4.97 -14.49 34.77
C PHE A 129 -5.98 -13.41 34.35
N GLY A 130 -6.46 -13.47 33.10
CA GLY A 130 -7.37 -12.48 32.55
C GLY A 130 -6.64 -11.24 32.04
N SER A 131 -7.37 -10.36 31.38
CA SER A 131 -6.78 -9.22 30.67
C SER A 131 -6.16 -8.16 31.58
N GLU A 132 -6.56 -8.11 32.85
CA GLU A 132 -6.05 -7.15 33.85
C GLU A 132 -4.59 -7.41 34.24
N ASP A 133 -4.08 -8.62 33.98
CA ASP A 133 -2.69 -9.00 34.22
C ASP A 133 -1.74 -8.42 33.16
N LEU A 134 -2.26 -8.01 31.99
CA LEU A 134 -1.46 -7.48 30.88
C LEU A 134 -1.34 -5.94 30.96
N GLN A 135 -0.15 -5.41 30.71
CA GLN A 135 0.10 -3.96 30.71
C GLN A 135 -0.01 -3.35 29.32
N SER A 136 -0.76 -2.25 29.20
CA SER A 136 -1.09 -1.64 27.90
C SER A 136 0.00 -0.80 27.23
N GLU A 137 1.16 -0.64 27.88
CA GLU A 137 2.27 0.18 27.38
C GLU A 137 3.51 -0.64 27.00
N THR A 138 3.45 -1.96 27.18
CA THR A 138 4.58 -2.89 26.98
C THR A 138 4.40 -3.73 25.73
N TRP A 139 3.47 -3.35 24.85
CA TRP A 139 3.13 -4.08 23.65
C TRP A 139 4.12 -3.84 22.52
N GLY A 140 4.63 -4.93 21.96
CA GLY A 140 5.41 -4.93 20.74
C GLY A 140 4.86 -5.92 19.73
N LEU A 141 4.96 -5.58 18.46
CA LEU A 141 4.80 -6.52 17.37
C LEU A 141 6.15 -6.68 16.69
N GLU A 142 6.62 -7.91 16.63
CA GLU A 142 7.81 -8.30 15.90
C GLU A 142 7.42 -9.01 14.60
N VAL A 143 8.05 -8.59 13.50
CA VAL A 143 7.79 -9.12 12.17
C VAL A 143 9.08 -9.68 11.58
N ARG A 144 9.08 -10.98 11.25
CA ARG A 144 10.27 -11.69 10.73
C ARG A 144 10.05 -12.31 9.35
N GLY A 145 10.86 -11.93 8.38
CA GLY A 145 10.90 -12.53 7.05
C GLY A 145 11.61 -13.89 7.05
N THR A 146 11.00 -14.88 6.41
CA THR A 146 11.51 -16.26 6.36
C THR A 146 12.73 -16.41 5.44
N SER A 147 12.69 -15.74 4.30
CA SER A 147 13.67 -15.89 3.22
C SER A 147 14.65 -14.72 3.20
N SER A 148 14.16 -13.50 3.46
CA SER A 148 14.97 -12.29 3.48
C SER A 148 15.78 -12.15 4.77
N GLY A 149 15.32 -12.76 5.87
CA GLY A 149 15.87 -12.52 7.20
C GLY A 149 15.55 -11.12 7.75
N THR A 150 14.63 -10.39 7.12
CA THR A 150 14.12 -9.10 7.60
C THR A 150 13.57 -9.26 9.01
N HIS A 151 13.84 -8.28 9.86
CA HIS A 151 13.36 -8.25 11.23
C HIS A 151 13.01 -6.81 11.58
N VAL A 152 11.73 -6.60 11.89
CA VAL A 152 11.16 -5.29 12.24
C VAL A 152 10.47 -5.40 13.60
N THR A 153 10.58 -4.34 14.41
CA THR A 153 9.84 -4.21 15.66
C THR A 153 8.96 -2.97 15.58
N VAL A 154 7.65 -3.18 15.61
CA VAL A 154 6.64 -2.14 15.71
C VAL A 154 6.29 -1.97 17.18
N ALA A 155 6.81 -0.90 17.78
CA ALA A 155 6.58 -0.59 19.17
C ALA A 155 5.22 0.10 19.37
N GLY A 156 4.57 -0.22 20.49
CA GLY A 156 3.27 0.34 20.83
C GLY A 156 2.14 -0.29 20.02
N GLY A 157 1.04 -0.57 20.69
CA GLY A 157 -0.21 -1.02 20.07
C GLY A 157 -1.37 -0.16 20.58
N ALA A 158 -2.39 0.01 19.75
CA ALA A 158 -3.61 0.70 20.15
C ALA A 158 -4.60 -0.30 20.76
N LEU A 159 -5.05 -0.02 22.00
CA LEU A 159 -6.12 -0.81 22.62
C LEU A 159 -7.45 -0.46 21.96
N GLU A 160 -8.07 -1.43 21.29
CA GLU A 160 -9.38 -1.27 20.66
C GLU A 160 -10.52 -1.69 21.60
N ASP A 161 -10.34 -2.80 22.32
CA ASP A 161 -11.36 -3.38 23.18
C ASP A 161 -10.76 -4.19 24.35
N SER A 162 -11.51 -4.25 25.45
CA SER A 162 -11.19 -5.06 26.64
C SER A 162 -12.47 -5.60 27.25
N ASN A 163 -12.53 -6.92 27.43
CA ASN A 163 -13.72 -7.61 27.96
C ASN A 163 -13.44 -8.44 29.22
N GLY A 164 -12.33 -8.18 29.93
CA GLY A 164 -11.91 -8.92 31.12
C GLY A 164 -11.23 -10.26 30.83
N GLU A 165 -11.59 -10.91 29.71
CA GLU A 165 -11.00 -12.18 29.28
C GLU A 165 -9.82 -11.98 28.32
N SER A 166 -9.88 -10.95 27.48
CA SER A 166 -8.88 -10.68 26.46
C SER A 166 -8.78 -9.20 26.12
N LEU A 167 -7.61 -8.78 25.63
CA LEU A 167 -7.40 -7.47 25.05
C LEU A 167 -7.35 -7.58 23.54
N ARG A 168 -7.96 -6.63 22.84
CA ARG A 168 -7.83 -6.48 21.39
C ARG A 168 -6.91 -5.31 21.11
N VAL A 169 -5.77 -5.60 20.49
CA VAL A 169 -4.70 -4.63 20.25
C VAL A 169 -4.42 -4.56 18.76
N LYS A 170 -4.27 -3.34 18.24
CA LYS A 170 -3.97 -3.08 16.84
C LYS A 170 -2.59 -2.46 16.68
N TRP A 171 -1.84 -2.94 15.69
CA TRP A 171 -0.60 -2.34 15.20
C TRP A 171 -0.77 -1.95 13.73
N GLU A 172 -0.04 -0.92 13.33
CA GLU A 172 0.14 -0.55 11.93
C GLU A 172 1.64 -0.62 11.62
N TRP A 173 2.02 -1.53 10.73
CA TRP A 173 3.39 -1.70 10.28
C TRP A 173 3.58 -1.04 8.91
N THR A 174 4.40 0.01 8.82
CA THR A 174 4.73 0.72 7.58
C THR A 174 5.82 -0.02 6.78
N TYR A 175 5.45 -1.16 6.18
CA TYR A 175 6.40 -2.06 5.51
C TYR A 175 7.23 -1.40 4.39
N ASN A 176 6.71 -0.35 3.74
CA ASN A 176 7.46 0.41 2.74
C ASN A 176 8.54 1.29 3.39
N GLU A 177 8.24 1.98 4.49
CA GLU A 177 9.22 2.81 5.21
C GLU A 177 10.33 1.96 5.84
N ASP A 178 9.99 0.74 6.26
CA ASP A 178 10.94 -0.25 6.77
C ASP A 178 11.70 -1.01 5.67
N GLU A 179 11.53 -0.61 4.40
CA GLU A 179 12.15 -1.21 3.22
C GLU A 179 11.98 -2.75 3.16
N ALA A 180 10.84 -3.25 3.63
CA ALA A 180 10.57 -4.67 3.72
C ALA A 180 10.46 -5.29 2.30
N PRO A 181 11.17 -6.39 1.99
CA PRO A 181 11.04 -7.08 0.72
C PRO A 181 9.78 -7.95 0.62
N SER A 182 9.46 -8.41 -0.58
CA SER A 182 8.49 -9.50 -0.74
C SER A 182 8.98 -10.76 -0.02
N ASP A 183 8.20 -11.28 0.94
CA ASP A 183 8.52 -12.50 1.68
C ASP A 183 7.28 -13.08 2.39
N THR A 184 7.45 -14.23 3.02
CA THR A 184 6.55 -14.74 4.05
C THR A 184 7.04 -14.27 5.41
N TYR A 185 6.19 -13.55 6.12
CA TYR A 185 6.45 -12.97 7.42
C TYR A 185 5.74 -13.71 8.55
N TYR A 186 6.48 -13.94 9.64
CA TYR A 186 5.97 -14.43 10.91
C TYR A 186 5.77 -13.25 11.87
N LEU A 187 4.67 -13.30 12.60
CA LEU A 187 4.29 -12.29 13.57
C LEU A 187 4.45 -12.86 14.98
N THR A 188 5.17 -12.13 15.83
CA THR A 188 5.29 -12.41 17.26
C THR A 188 4.84 -11.18 18.01
N VAL A 189 3.92 -11.33 18.96
CA VAL A 189 3.56 -10.24 19.87
C VAL A 189 4.32 -10.41 21.16
N SER A 190 4.90 -9.32 21.65
CA SER A 190 5.40 -9.21 23.00
C SER A 190 4.47 -8.37 23.86
N CYS A 191 4.36 -8.72 25.13
CA CYS A 191 3.66 -7.93 26.13
C CYS A 191 4.30 -8.10 27.50
N GLY A 192 4.18 -7.07 28.34
CA GLY A 192 4.52 -7.15 29.76
C GLY A 192 3.29 -7.41 30.63
N ASP A 193 3.52 -8.00 31.80
CA ASP A 193 2.49 -8.18 32.83
C ASP A 193 2.60 -7.14 33.96
N ILE A 194 1.62 -7.11 34.88
CA ILE A 194 1.61 -6.19 36.03
C ILE A 194 2.77 -6.41 37.01
N GLN A 195 3.51 -7.50 36.86
CA GLN A 195 4.65 -7.88 37.69
C GLN A 195 5.98 -7.48 37.05
N GLY A 196 5.94 -6.95 35.82
CA GLY A 196 7.11 -6.51 35.06
C GLY A 196 7.85 -7.63 34.34
N ASN A 197 7.23 -8.81 34.20
CA ASN A 197 7.75 -9.83 33.29
C ASN A 197 7.41 -9.46 31.84
N GLU A 198 8.18 -10.00 30.90
CA GLU A 198 7.96 -9.84 29.47
C GLU A 198 7.69 -11.21 28.85
N TRP A 199 6.65 -11.28 28.03
CA TRP A 199 6.13 -12.49 27.41
C TRP A 199 6.07 -12.31 25.91
N GLU A 200 6.36 -13.38 25.16
CA GLU A 200 6.27 -13.41 23.71
C GLU A 200 5.39 -14.58 23.29
N SER A 201 4.52 -14.36 22.29
CA SER A 201 3.70 -15.40 21.70
C SER A 201 3.58 -15.15 20.20
N SER A 202 3.87 -16.19 19.41
CA SER A 202 3.73 -16.20 17.96
C SER A 202 2.45 -16.96 17.57
N GLY A 203 1.80 -16.49 16.52
CA GLY A 203 0.67 -17.20 15.92
C GLY A 203 1.11 -18.21 14.87
N ASP A 204 0.18 -19.07 14.44
CA ASP A 204 0.36 -19.95 13.29
C ASP A 204 0.16 -19.22 11.96
N GLU A 205 -0.41 -18.02 12.00
CA GLU A 205 -0.71 -17.19 10.85
C GLU A 205 0.57 -16.74 10.15
N ARG A 206 0.56 -16.87 8.81
CA ARG A 206 1.63 -16.40 7.94
C ARG A 206 1.13 -15.24 7.11
N LEU A 207 1.87 -14.14 7.12
CA LEU A 207 1.63 -13.03 6.23
C LEU A 207 2.45 -13.24 4.96
N TYR A 208 1.77 -13.46 3.84
CA TYR A 208 2.40 -13.45 2.52
C TYR A 208 2.38 -12.02 2.00
N LEU A 209 3.49 -11.31 2.17
CA LEU A 209 3.59 -9.92 1.73
C LEU A 209 4.30 -9.88 0.39
N VAL A 210 3.57 -9.45 -0.64
CA VAL A 210 4.17 -9.08 -1.93
C VAL A 210 4.36 -7.57 -1.89
N VAL A 211 5.58 -7.15 -1.59
CA VAL A 211 5.99 -5.76 -1.74
C VAL A 211 6.37 -5.56 -3.19
N HIS A 212 5.56 -4.76 -3.89
CA HIS A 212 5.97 -4.15 -5.14
C HIS A 212 7.05 -3.12 -4.78
N GLN A 213 8.30 -3.57 -4.65
CA GLN A 213 9.48 -2.72 -4.35
C GLN A 213 9.84 -1.77 -5.51
N SER A 214 8.88 -1.45 -6.35
CA SER A 214 9.13 -0.95 -7.67
C SER A 214 8.56 0.45 -7.78
N ASP A 215 9.44 1.43 -7.71
CA ASP A 215 9.20 2.75 -8.28
C ASP A 215 8.76 2.52 -9.73
N ILE A 216 7.55 2.91 -10.09
CA ILE A 216 7.08 3.04 -11.47
C ILE A 216 6.85 4.55 -11.68
N ASP A 217 7.22 5.06 -12.84
CA ASP A 217 7.01 6.47 -13.19
C ASP A 217 6.70 6.56 -14.68
N ASN A 218 5.42 6.68 -15.02
CA ASN A 218 4.90 6.76 -16.38
C ASN A 218 4.80 8.23 -16.81
N TYR A 219 5.75 8.68 -17.62
CA TYR A 219 5.80 10.08 -18.03
C TYR A 219 5.60 10.25 -19.53
N VAL A 220 5.05 11.40 -19.90
CA VAL A 220 4.91 11.83 -21.30
C VAL A 220 5.28 13.31 -21.46
N GLY A 221 6.22 13.58 -22.36
CA GLY A 221 6.67 14.94 -22.69
C GLY A 221 6.07 15.48 -23.99
N TRP A 222 6.29 16.78 -24.24
CA TRP A 222 5.89 17.42 -25.52
C TRP A 222 6.74 16.89 -26.69
N GLU A 223 7.97 16.46 -26.40
CA GLU A 223 8.92 15.86 -27.33
C GLU A 223 8.53 14.44 -27.77
N ASP A 224 7.67 13.78 -26.99
CA ASP A 224 7.25 12.40 -27.22
C ASP A 224 6.06 12.31 -28.20
N VAL A 225 5.48 13.45 -28.57
CA VAL A 225 4.37 13.54 -29.53
C VAL A 225 4.89 13.94 -30.90
N SER A 226 4.56 13.13 -31.91
CA SER A 226 4.88 13.40 -33.30
C SER A 226 3.64 13.37 -34.19
N ILE A 227 3.60 14.33 -35.14
CA ILE A 227 2.53 14.44 -36.13
C ILE A 227 3.15 14.18 -37.50
N ASN A 228 2.64 13.17 -38.21
CA ASN A 228 3.21 12.67 -39.48
C ASN A 228 4.73 12.39 -39.40
N GLY A 229 5.20 11.90 -38.24
CA GLY A 229 6.60 11.58 -37.99
C GLY A 229 7.51 12.79 -37.70
N ALA A 230 6.97 14.01 -37.68
CA ALA A 230 7.71 15.20 -37.27
C ALA A 230 7.38 15.56 -35.82
N THR A 231 8.42 15.67 -34.98
CA THR A 231 8.31 16.29 -33.65
C THR A 231 8.15 17.80 -33.80
N ASN A 232 7.41 18.46 -32.89
CA ASN A 232 7.08 19.90 -32.96
C ASN A 232 6.21 20.35 -34.14
N SER A 233 5.60 19.42 -34.87
CA SER A 233 4.66 19.77 -35.94
C SER A 233 3.31 20.21 -35.37
N THR A 234 3.04 21.50 -35.44
CA THR A 234 1.84 22.12 -34.88
C THR A 234 0.78 22.44 -35.93
N THR A 235 0.92 21.99 -37.19
CA THR A 235 0.01 22.37 -38.28
C THR A 235 -0.46 21.18 -39.10
N VAL A 236 -1.77 21.06 -39.34
CA VAL A 236 -2.39 20.05 -40.23
C VAL A 236 -3.48 20.69 -41.10
N THR A 237 -3.98 19.96 -42.10
CA THR A 237 -5.04 20.42 -43.00
C THR A 237 -6.36 19.75 -42.66
N THR A 238 -7.46 20.51 -42.74
CA THR A 238 -8.82 19.98 -42.60
C THR A 238 -9.11 18.84 -43.58
N GLY A 239 -9.92 17.86 -43.16
CA GLY A 239 -10.43 16.78 -44.01
C GLY A 239 -9.42 15.72 -44.44
N LYS A 240 -8.12 15.91 -44.15
CA LYS A 240 -7.07 14.92 -44.44
C LYS A 240 -6.66 14.17 -43.17
N PRO A 241 -6.64 12.83 -43.18
CA PRO A 241 -6.12 12.08 -42.05
C PRO A 241 -4.62 12.34 -41.90
N PHE A 242 -4.19 12.55 -40.68
CA PHE A 242 -2.79 12.64 -40.28
C PHE A 242 -2.51 11.60 -39.18
N ALA A 243 -1.27 11.14 -39.11
CA ALA A 243 -0.84 10.17 -38.10
C ALA A 243 -0.35 10.90 -36.85
N ILE A 244 -0.80 10.45 -35.69
CA ILE A 244 -0.27 10.82 -34.38
C ILE A 244 0.49 9.61 -33.86
N ALA A 245 1.71 9.81 -33.39
CA ALA A 245 2.46 8.81 -32.64
C ALA A 245 2.96 9.42 -31.33
N ILE A 246 2.71 8.70 -30.24
CA ILE A 246 3.03 9.07 -28.85
C ILE A 246 4.03 8.06 -28.32
N THR A 247 5.20 8.54 -27.89
CA THR A 247 6.20 7.73 -27.19
C THR A 247 5.85 7.70 -25.71
N ILE A 248 5.58 6.52 -25.17
CA ILE A 248 5.21 6.31 -23.78
C ILE A 248 6.44 5.76 -23.08
N ARG A 249 6.79 6.37 -21.94
CA ARG A 249 8.00 6.02 -21.18
C ARG A 249 7.60 5.63 -19.78
N THR A 250 8.29 4.61 -19.27
CA THR A 250 8.16 4.19 -17.88
C THR A 250 9.56 4.14 -17.28
N ALA A 251 9.80 4.92 -16.23
CA ALA A 251 10.96 4.77 -15.36
C ALA A 251 10.64 3.80 -14.22
N GLY A 252 11.68 3.26 -13.58
CA GLY A 252 11.50 2.33 -12.47
C GLY A 252 12.32 1.07 -12.49
N ASP A 253 11.89 0.09 -11.71
CA ASP A 253 12.54 -1.22 -11.60
C ASP A 253 12.35 -2.07 -12.88
N SER A 254 13.45 -2.30 -13.59
CA SER A 254 13.51 -3.13 -14.80
C SER A 254 13.11 -4.60 -14.59
N ALA A 255 12.96 -5.06 -13.34
CA ALA A 255 12.42 -6.39 -13.03
C ALA A 255 10.90 -6.51 -13.35
N ILE A 256 10.18 -5.40 -13.48
CA ILE A 256 8.76 -5.40 -13.89
C ILE A 256 8.64 -5.61 -15.39
N GLY A 257 8.46 -6.86 -15.82
CA GLY A 257 8.37 -7.19 -17.25
C GLY A 257 7.06 -6.82 -17.95
N TYR A 258 6.02 -6.37 -17.22
CA TYR A 258 4.66 -6.23 -17.75
C TYR A 258 3.87 -5.10 -17.08
N ASN A 259 4.34 -3.84 -17.15
CA ASN A 259 3.55 -2.70 -16.68
C ASN A 259 2.53 -2.27 -17.76
N PRO A 260 1.21 -2.42 -17.53
CA PRO A 260 0.19 -1.90 -18.43
C PRO A 260 0.03 -0.39 -18.22
N VAL A 261 0.11 0.39 -19.29
CA VAL A 261 -0.10 1.84 -19.28
C VAL A 261 -1.34 2.15 -20.14
N PRO A 262 -2.49 2.50 -19.52
CA PRO A 262 -3.62 3.09 -20.22
C PRO A 262 -3.22 4.42 -20.87
N VAL A 263 -3.74 4.69 -22.06
CA VAL A 263 -3.43 5.89 -22.84
C VAL A 263 -4.73 6.46 -23.38
N VAL A 264 -5.12 7.60 -22.82
CA VAL A 264 -6.34 8.30 -23.21
C VAL A 264 -5.96 9.62 -23.88
N VAL A 265 -6.51 9.86 -25.07
CA VAL A 265 -6.29 11.10 -25.81
C VAL A 265 -7.62 11.81 -25.98
N TYR A 266 -7.68 13.03 -25.47
CA TYR A 266 -8.79 13.95 -25.70
C TYR A 266 -8.36 15.05 -26.67
N TYR A 267 -9.32 15.68 -27.35
CA TYR A 267 -9.10 16.94 -28.05
C TYR A 267 -10.11 18.01 -27.63
N SER A 268 -9.71 19.27 -27.68
CA SER A 268 -10.57 20.45 -27.55
C SER A 268 -10.41 21.33 -28.77
N HIS A 269 -11.52 21.85 -29.32
CA HIS A 269 -11.53 22.80 -30.44
C HIS A 269 -11.85 24.20 -29.93
N ASN A 270 -10.98 25.19 -30.20
CA ASN A 270 -11.13 26.60 -29.79
C ASN A 270 -11.47 26.75 -28.29
N ASN A 271 -10.78 25.99 -27.42
CA ASN A 271 -11.03 25.92 -25.97
C ASN A 271 -12.46 25.48 -25.60
N GLY A 272 -13.09 24.68 -26.47
CA GLY A 272 -14.35 24.00 -26.19
C GLY A 272 -14.21 22.80 -25.24
N PRO A 273 -15.28 22.01 -25.05
CA PRO A 273 -15.24 20.81 -24.23
C PRO A 273 -14.23 19.79 -24.79
N LEU A 274 -13.67 18.98 -23.90
CA LEU A 274 -12.84 17.84 -24.26
C LEU A 274 -13.70 16.73 -24.86
N VAL A 275 -13.23 16.18 -25.97
CA VAL A 275 -13.86 15.07 -26.69
C VAL A 275 -12.86 13.92 -26.77
N LEU A 276 -13.31 12.71 -26.44
CA LEU A 276 -12.48 11.51 -26.53
C LEU A 276 -12.08 11.25 -28.00
N ALA A 277 -10.79 11.20 -28.25
CA ALA A 277 -10.18 11.00 -29.57
C ALA A 277 -9.65 9.58 -29.72
N HIS A 278 -9.00 9.06 -28.69
CA HIS A 278 -8.40 7.73 -28.68
C HIS A 278 -8.36 7.18 -27.24
N ASP A 279 -8.53 5.87 -27.11
CA ASP A 279 -8.50 5.14 -25.85
C ASP A 279 -7.90 3.75 -26.14
N THR A 280 -6.78 3.45 -25.50
CA THR A 280 -6.05 2.19 -25.66
C THR A 280 -5.18 1.95 -24.42
N PHE A 281 -4.45 0.83 -24.41
CA PHE A 281 -3.35 0.61 -23.48
C PHE A 281 -2.14 0.04 -24.24
N THR A 282 -0.96 0.11 -23.63
CA THR A 282 0.27 -0.57 -24.06
C THR A 282 0.94 -1.23 -22.87
N PHE A 283 1.84 -2.17 -23.10
CA PHE A 283 2.77 -2.64 -22.06
C PHE A 283 4.13 -1.98 -22.26
N VAL A 284 4.75 -1.53 -21.18
CA VAL A 284 6.08 -0.91 -21.19
C VAL A 284 6.88 -1.47 -20.02
N THR A 285 8.05 -2.06 -20.26
CA THR A 285 8.97 -2.43 -19.17
C THR A 285 9.60 -1.14 -18.60
N PRO A 286 9.71 -0.95 -17.28
CA PRO A 286 10.47 0.19 -16.75
C PRO A 286 11.90 0.23 -17.28
N GLY A 287 12.34 1.41 -17.71
CA GLY A 287 13.58 1.64 -18.45
C GLY A 287 13.45 1.53 -19.97
N GLU A 288 12.31 1.07 -20.49
CA GLU A 288 12.00 1.01 -21.92
C GLU A 288 10.94 2.06 -22.31
N SER A 289 10.61 2.08 -23.61
CA SER A 289 9.57 2.94 -24.16
C SER A 289 8.75 2.18 -25.20
N SER A 290 7.47 2.49 -25.30
CA SER A 290 6.58 1.97 -26.35
C SER A 290 6.02 3.13 -27.18
N VAL A 291 5.49 2.82 -28.37
CA VAL A 291 4.87 3.83 -29.24
C VAL A 291 3.43 3.42 -29.54
N VAL A 292 2.49 4.29 -29.20
CA VAL A 292 1.08 4.19 -29.61
C VAL A 292 0.88 5.12 -30.80
N SER A 293 0.24 4.61 -31.86
CA SER A 293 -0.04 5.40 -33.06
C SER A 293 -1.46 5.19 -33.58
N PHE A 294 -2.07 6.27 -34.05
CA PHE A 294 -3.41 6.28 -34.60
C PHE A 294 -3.58 7.42 -35.61
N ALA A 295 -4.61 7.35 -36.44
CA ALA A 295 -4.91 8.37 -37.44
C ALA A 295 -6.12 9.21 -37.01
N MET A 296 -6.06 10.52 -37.26
CA MET A 296 -7.12 11.47 -36.96
C MET A 296 -7.32 12.43 -38.14
N ALA A 297 -8.55 12.93 -38.31
CA ALA A 297 -8.85 14.04 -39.22
C ALA A 297 -9.75 15.05 -38.49
N PHE A 298 -9.62 16.33 -38.83
CA PHE A 298 -10.48 17.39 -38.31
C PHE A 298 -11.30 18.02 -39.43
N ASP A 299 -12.60 18.20 -39.20
CA ASP A 299 -13.54 18.70 -40.21
C ASP A 299 -13.65 20.23 -40.24
N SER A 300 -13.05 20.92 -39.28
CA SER A 300 -13.14 22.37 -39.14
C SER A 300 -11.78 22.98 -38.86
N PRO A 301 -11.43 24.11 -39.51
CA PRO A 301 -10.20 24.82 -39.21
C PRO A 301 -10.27 25.45 -37.81
N GLY A 302 -9.12 25.77 -37.23
CA GLY A 302 -9.03 26.42 -35.93
C GLY A 302 -7.89 25.91 -35.07
N SER A 303 -7.88 26.34 -33.80
CA SER A 303 -6.92 25.87 -32.81
C SER A 303 -7.49 24.65 -32.10
N TYR A 304 -6.67 23.62 -31.98
CA TYR A 304 -6.98 22.39 -31.28
C TYR A 304 -5.92 22.14 -30.20
N THR A 305 -6.34 21.63 -29.06
CA THR A 305 -5.46 21.13 -28.01
C THR A 305 -5.71 19.65 -27.85
N LEU A 306 -4.67 18.83 -28.02
CA LEU A 306 -4.69 17.42 -27.65
C LEU A 306 -4.26 17.31 -26.19
N ARG A 307 -5.02 16.59 -25.38
CA ARG A 307 -4.64 16.26 -23.99
C ARG A 307 -4.42 14.76 -23.92
N ILE A 308 -3.18 14.37 -23.69
CA ILE A 308 -2.75 12.98 -23.60
C ILE A 308 -2.56 12.69 -22.11
N VAL A 309 -3.22 11.66 -21.61
CA VAL A 309 -3.17 11.23 -20.21
C VAL A 309 -2.77 9.76 -20.20
N LEU A 310 -1.71 9.45 -19.47
CA LEU A 310 -1.32 8.10 -19.12
C LEU A 310 -1.98 7.74 -17.80
N ASP A 311 -2.45 6.49 -17.70
CA ASP A 311 -3.02 5.93 -16.47
C ASP A 311 -4.06 6.82 -15.76
N GLU A 312 -5.05 7.35 -16.50
CA GLU A 312 -6.04 8.33 -15.98
C GLU A 312 -6.83 7.88 -14.72
N ASP A 313 -6.91 6.58 -14.46
CA ASP A 313 -7.61 5.99 -13.31
C ASP A 313 -6.66 5.58 -12.16
N ASP A 314 -5.36 5.90 -12.24
CA ASP A 314 -4.30 5.54 -11.28
C ASP A 314 -4.24 4.02 -11.00
N TYR A 315 -4.18 3.18 -12.05
CA TYR A 315 -4.08 1.72 -11.88
C TYR A 315 -2.71 1.27 -11.37
N ALA A 316 -1.65 2.01 -11.68
CA ALA A 316 -0.31 1.85 -11.13
C ALA A 316 -0.02 3.01 -10.17
N LEU A 317 0.53 2.71 -8.99
CA LEU A 317 1.03 3.75 -8.09
C LEU A 317 2.40 4.19 -8.58
N GLU A 318 2.57 5.49 -8.79
CA GLU A 318 3.77 6.05 -9.38
C GLU A 318 4.56 6.95 -8.42
N THR A 319 5.83 7.20 -8.74
CA THR A 319 6.67 8.10 -7.94
C THR A 319 6.31 9.58 -8.12
N ASP A 320 5.73 9.94 -9.26
CA ASP A 320 5.29 11.30 -9.56
C ASP A 320 4.08 11.31 -10.50
N GLU A 321 2.88 11.31 -9.91
CA GLU A 321 1.58 11.37 -10.62
C GLU A 321 1.35 12.66 -11.42
N THR A 322 2.28 13.63 -11.39
CA THR A 322 2.13 14.92 -12.08
C THR A 322 2.71 14.95 -13.48
N ASN A 323 3.45 13.90 -13.89
CA ASN A 323 4.19 13.87 -15.16
C ASN A 323 3.52 12.97 -16.23
N ASN A 324 2.34 12.44 -15.93
CA ASN A 324 1.57 11.49 -16.73
C ASN A 324 0.67 12.18 -17.77
N MET A 325 0.72 13.51 -17.86
CA MET A 325 -0.19 14.29 -18.70
C MET A 325 0.56 15.39 -19.46
N VAL A 326 0.27 15.47 -20.76
CA VAL A 326 0.76 16.55 -21.63
C VAL A 326 -0.35 17.13 -22.49
N GLU A 327 -0.31 18.45 -22.67
CA GLU A 327 -1.13 19.17 -23.64
C GLU A 327 -0.31 19.58 -24.87
N TYR A 328 -0.82 19.26 -26.06
CA TYR A 328 -0.19 19.54 -27.34
C TYR A 328 -1.07 20.44 -28.20
N SER A 329 -0.56 21.61 -28.58
CA SER A 329 -1.29 22.59 -29.39
C SER A 329 -1.12 22.35 -30.89
N LEU A 330 -2.23 22.31 -31.62
CA LEU A 330 -2.31 22.12 -33.06
C LEU A 330 -3.14 23.24 -33.72
N THR A 331 -2.73 23.66 -34.91
CA THR A 331 -3.47 24.56 -35.78
C THR A 331 -3.92 23.79 -37.01
N VAL A 332 -5.24 23.74 -37.22
CA VAL A 332 -5.83 23.11 -38.40
C VAL A 332 -6.16 24.20 -39.42
N ALA A 333 -5.48 24.16 -40.56
CA ALA A 333 -5.69 25.09 -41.67
C ALA A 333 -6.71 24.54 -42.67
N ASP A 334 -7.48 25.43 -43.30
CA ASP A 334 -8.43 25.06 -44.36
C ASP A 334 -7.66 24.71 -45.64
N GLU A 335 -8.10 23.67 -46.36
CA GLU A 335 -7.47 23.18 -47.59
C GLU A 335 -7.41 24.26 -48.69
N ASP A 336 -8.42 25.14 -48.72
CA ASP A 336 -8.53 26.25 -49.68
C ASP A 336 -7.72 27.50 -49.28
N SER A 337 -6.99 27.47 -48.15
CA SER A 337 -6.27 28.65 -47.63
C SER A 337 -5.04 29.07 -48.45
N GLY A 338 -4.67 28.37 -49.52
CA GLY A 338 -3.55 28.72 -50.42
C GLY A 338 -2.16 28.84 -49.77
N LEU A 339 -2.04 28.66 -48.45
CA LEU A 339 -0.81 28.78 -47.66
C LEU A 339 -0.02 27.46 -47.61
N VAL A 340 -0.58 26.38 -48.17
CA VAL A 340 0.05 25.05 -48.23
C VAL A 340 0.04 24.51 -49.67
N SER A 341 0.23 25.37 -50.69
CA SER A 341 0.82 24.89 -51.94
C SER A 341 2.33 24.87 -51.74
N GLY A 342 2.94 23.68 -51.82
CA GLY A 342 4.33 23.37 -51.46
C GLY A 342 5.46 24.08 -52.24
N ASP A 343 5.22 25.27 -52.80
CA ASP A 343 6.23 26.05 -53.54
C ASP A 343 7.20 26.81 -52.63
N TRP A 344 6.86 27.07 -51.37
CA TRP A 344 7.75 27.85 -50.48
C TRP A 344 8.85 27.00 -49.83
N PHE A 345 8.68 25.67 -49.74
CA PHE A 345 9.68 24.76 -49.18
C PHE A 345 10.78 24.42 -50.20
N GLU A 346 10.46 24.40 -51.50
CA GLU A 346 11.47 24.25 -52.56
C GLU A 346 12.39 25.49 -52.67
N SER A 347 11.89 26.68 -52.38
CA SER A 347 12.72 27.90 -52.36
C SER A 347 13.74 27.96 -51.20
N LEU A 348 13.60 27.13 -50.17
CA LEU A 348 14.52 27.07 -49.03
C LEU A 348 15.61 26.01 -49.19
N GLN A 349 15.47 25.08 -50.14
CA GLN A 349 16.49 24.07 -50.43
C GLN A 349 17.62 24.59 -51.33
N ASP A 350 17.46 25.78 -51.93
CA ASP A 350 18.43 26.39 -52.85
C ASP A 350 19.32 27.47 -52.18
N LEU A 351 19.28 27.59 -50.84
CA LEU A 351 20.15 28.47 -50.08
C LEU A 351 21.34 27.68 -49.53
N ASP A 352 22.50 27.94 -50.14
CA ASP A 352 23.78 27.30 -49.84
C ASP A 352 24.17 27.38 -48.35
N THR A 353 24.94 26.39 -47.91
CA THR A 353 25.09 25.88 -46.53
C THR A 353 25.92 26.79 -45.60
N MET A 354 25.83 28.11 -45.71
CA MET A 354 26.63 29.05 -44.90
C MET A 354 25.86 30.23 -44.29
N THR A 355 24.53 30.18 -44.19
CA THR A 355 23.75 31.25 -43.50
C THR A 355 22.67 30.70 -42.56
N LEU A 356 22.96 29.59 -41.87
CA LEU A 356 22.16 29.09 -40.73
C LEU A 356 22.60 29.73 -39.40
N GLY A 357 22.60 31.06 -39.36
CA GLY A 357 22.68 31.82 -38.13
C GLY A 357 21.88 33.10 -38.36
N ILE A 358 20.75 33.26 -37.67
CA ILE A 358 19.78 34.39 -37.69
C ILE A 358 18.42 34.12 -38.39
N GLY A 359 18.20 32.97 -39.03
CA GLY A 359 16.92 32.66 -39.71
C GLY A 359 15.70 32.30 -38.82
N GLY A 360 15.85 32.16 -37.50
CA GLY A 360 14.81 31.63 -36.61
C GLY A 360 13.80 32.63 -36.03
N VAL A 361 13.96 33.94 -36.28
CA VAL A 361 13.17 34.98 -35.57
C VAL A 361 12.27 35.82 -36.48
N ALA A 362 12.40 35.72 -37.81
CA ALA A 362 11.65 36.58 -38.73
C ALA A 362 10.21 36.10 -39.03
N VAL A 363 9.90 34.81 -38.82
CA VAL A 363 8.58 34.24 -39.18
C VAL A 363 7.46 34.64 -38.20
N LEU A 364 7.79 35.02 -36.96
CA LEU A 364 6.80 35.44 -35.96
C LEU A 364 6.29 36.88 -36.16
N VAL A 365 7.03 37.75 -36.86
CA VAL A 365 6.65 39.16 -37.00
C VAL A 365 5.65 39.39 -38.13
N ILE A 366 5.70 38.59 -39.21
CA ILE A 366 4.83 38.80 -40.38
C ILE A 366 3.41 38.31 -40.11
N LEU A 367 3.22 37.24 -39.34
CA LEU A 367 1.88 36.71 -39.05
C LEU A 367 1.10 37.55 -38.03
N GLY A 368 1.79 38.15 -37.05
CA GLY A 368 1.18 39.06 -36.07
C GLY A 368 0.62 40.34 -36.70
N VAL A 369 1.25 40.86 -37.76
CA VAL A 369 0.77 42.06 -38.47
C VAL A 369 -0.48 41.76 -39.31
N VAL A 370 -0.60 40.56 -39.88
CA VAL A 370 -1.78 40.18 -40.68
C VAL A 370 -3.02 39.96 -39.81
N MET A 371 -2.87 39.40 -38.60
CA MET A 371 -4.00 39.28 -37.66
C MET A 371 -4.44 40.64 -37.09
N ALA A 372 -3.52 41.58 -36.86
CA ALA A 372 -3.86 42.93 -36.42
C ALA A 372 -4.62 43.73 -37.50
N LEU A 373 -4.26 43.57 -38.78
CA LEU A 373 -4.95 44.23 -39.90
C LEU A 373 -6.34 43.63 -40.22
N ARG A 374 -6.60 42.38 -39.80
CA ARG A 374 -7.93 41.75 -39.97
C ARG A 374 -8.93 42.12 -38.87
N ARG A 375 -8.46 42.66 -37.74
CA ARG A 375 -9.32 43.10 -36.62
C ARG A 375 -9.88 44.52 -36.81
N SER A 376 -9.31 45.34 -37.70
CA SER A 376 -9.77 46.71 -37.96
C SER A 376 -10.79 46.85 -39.10
N SER A 377 -11.22 45.76 -39.74
CA SER A 377 -12.10 45.81 -40.92
C SER A 377 -13.54 45.29 -40.71
N ARG A 378 -14.00 45.16 -39.47
CA ARG A 378 -15.42 44.96 -39.14
C ARG A 378 -15.89 46.15 -38.31
N GLY A 379 -16.77 46.94 -38.92
CA GLY A 379 -17.00 48.34 -38.59
C GLY A 379 -17.94 48.63 -37.43
N GLU A 380 -17.94 49.90 -37.06
CA GLU A 380 -19.09 50.60 -36.49
C GLU A 380 -19.23 51.92 -37.25
N ASP A 381 -20.47 52.17 -37.67
CA ASP A 381 -20.93 53.35 -38.37
C ASP A 381 -20.65 54.61 -37.54
N MET A 382 -19.89 55.56 -38.09
CA MET A 382 -19.82 56.91 -37.52
C MET A 382 -21.04 57.70 -37.98
N GLU A 383 -22.01 57.82 -37.08
CA GLU A 383 -23.06 58.83 -37.11
C GLU A 383 -22.40 60.20 -36.89
N TRP A 384 -22.68 61.14 -37.80
CA TRP A 384 -22.20 62.52 -37.75
C TRP A 384 -23.15 63.33 -36.87
N ASP A 385 -22.68 63.73 -35.68
CA ASP A 385 -23.21 64.91 -34.99
C ASP A 385 -22.23 66.06 -35.25
N ASP A 386 -22.57 66.85 -36.27
CA ASP A 386 -22.24 68.27 -36.29
C ASP A 386 -23.02 68.93 -35.14
N ASP A 387 -22.33 69.59 -34.21
CA ASP A 387 -22.75 70.89 -33.66
C ASP A 387 -21.73 71.41 -32.60
N ASP A 388 -21.22 72.61 -32.92
CA ASP A 388 -21.06 73.78 -32.05
C ASP A 388 -19.89 74.00 -31.07
N GLU A 389 -19.09 75.01 -31.44
CA GLU A 389 -18.68 76.20 -30.65
C GLU A 389 -17.96 76.01 -29.29
N PHE A 390 -16.64 76.23 -29.25
CA PHE A 390 -15.93 77.53 -29.12
C PHE A 390 -14.47 77.34 -28.66
#